data_AF-A0A835YSN6-F1
#
_entry.id   AF-A0A835YSN6-F1
#
_cell.length_a   1.000
_cell.length_b   1.000
_cell.length_c   1.000
_cell.angle_alpha   90.00
_cell.angle_beta   90.00
_cell.angle_gamma   90.00
#
_symmetry.space_group_name_H-M   'P 1'
#
loop_
_entity.id
_entity.type
_entity.pdbx_description
1 polymer ?
#
loop_
_entity_poly.entity_id
_entity_poly.type
_entity_poly.pdbx_seq_one_letter_code
_entity_poly.pdbx_strand_id
1 'polypeptide(L)'
;MGILKMAVEGAEQEQESPSDKLIYDSRTGRFYEKKIEEICRDEYCAIDESTGEQVLLTLEEKERIFLDSIQSFYYSDRQVLADDDFEKLKEDLVWEGSPVVMLNRQETLFLNAMSAYLKGSPILSDEEFDTLKSELRDAGSKVAVSTEPKCYIDTGICTVTFQEDKFREATLYVPVGIPTLLFSLGALYELLEPLRSVNPLVTLVLATLPTYFFTKFFTDNVFATNDPKIAYGPCPSCGASNHVFFGNVLGVEGPGEEANFKCSNCKEEITIRRRDLRARTSPKA
;
A
#
# COMPACT_ATOMS: atom_id res chain seq x y z
N MET A 1 70.45 38.67 -13.91
CA MET A 1 70.80 37.34 -14.47
C MET A 1 71.00 36.38 -13.32
N GLY A 2 70.29 35.26 -13.30
CA GLY A 2 70.54 34.16 -12.35
C GLY A 2 69.39 33.92 -11.38
N ILE A 3 68.43 33.09 -11.82
CA ILE A 3 67.22 32.64 -11.11
C ILE A 3 67.56 31.57 -10.08
N LEU A 4 66.80 31.56 -8.98
CA LEU A 4 66.78 30.59 -7.89
C LEU A 4 66.81 29.12 -8.36
N LYS A 5 67.65 28.31 -7.70
CA LYS A 5 67.44 26.86 -7.54
C LYS A 5 66.48 26.64 -6.37
N MET A 6 65.34 26.00 -6.62
CA MET A 6 64.60 25.24 -5.61
C MET A 6 64.38 23.84 -6.17
N ALA A 7 64.86 22.86 -5.41
CA ALA A 7 64.71 21.44 -5.68
C ALA A 7 63.25 21.05 -5.43
N VAL A 8 62.67 20.34 -6.39
CA VAL A 8 61.40 19.65 -6.29
C VAL A 8 61.75 18.20 -5.90
N GLU A 9 61.48 17.82 -4.65
CA GLU A 9 61.44 16.41 -4.24
C GLU A 9 60.00 15.92 -4.46
N GLY A 10 59.90 14.85 -5.27
CA GLY A 10 58.67 14.32 -5.81
C GLY A 10 57.80 13.63 -4.76
N ALA A 11 56.50 13.90 -4.83
CA ALA A 11 55.48 13.04 -4.28
C ALA A 11 55.27 11.88 -5.26
N GLU A 12 55.54 10.66 -4.81
CA GLU A 12 55.09 9.43 -5.46
C GLU A 12 53.55 9.41 -5.44
N GLN A 13 52.93 9.54 -6.62
CA GLN A 13 51.54 9.17 -6.84
C GLN A 13 51.52 7.69 -7.21
N GLU A 14 51.07 6.86 -6.26
CA GLU A 14 50.77 5.46 -6.49
C GLU A 14 49.51 5.38 -7.36
N GLN A 15 49.69 4.95 -8.60
CA GLN A 15 48.64 4.78 -9.60
C GLN A 15 47.78 3.56 -9.24
N GLU A 16 46.54 3.81 -8.83
CA GLU A 16 45.52 2.77 -8.66
C GLU A 16 44.98 2.37 -10.05
N SER A 17 45.20 1.11 -10.46
CA SER A 17 44.77 0.59 -11.76
C SER A 17 43.40 -0.10 -11.66
N PRO A 18 42.53 0.01 -12.69
CA PRO A 18 41.15 -0.41 -12.62
C PRO A 18 41.03 -1.92 -12.86
N SER A 19 40.72 -2.66 -11.81
CA SER A 19 40.06 -3.95 -11.95
C SER A 19 38.97 -4.05 -10.89
N ASP A 20 37.85 -3.38 -11.16
CA ASP A 20 36.57 -3.61 -10.50
C ASP A 20 36.16 -5.06 -10.81
N LYS A 21 36.61 -5.99 -9.96
CA LYS A 21 36.15 -7.37 -10.02
C LYS A 21 34.74 -7.38 -9.47
N LEU A 22 33.75 -7.59 -10.33
CA LEU A 22 32.38 -7.85 -9.91
C LEU A 22 32.36 -9.01 -8.92
N ILE A 23 32.02 -8.75 -7.67
CA ILE A 23 31.84 -9.76 -6.64
C ILE A 23 30.38 -10.18 -6.69
N TYR A 24 30.13 -11.46 -6.98
CA TYR A 24 28.79 -12.05 -6.90
C TYR A 24 28.57 -12.56 -5.49
N ASP A 25 27.57 -12.01 -4.80
CA ASP A 25 27.10 -12.56 -3.55
C ASP A 25 25.95 -13.54 -3.81
N SER A 26 26.18 -14.80 -3.42
CA SER A 26 25.19 -15.87 -3.57
C SER A 26 23.95 -15.70 -2.69
N ARG A 27 24.01 -14.91 -1.61
CA ARG A 27 22.87 -14.68 -0.70
C ARG A 27 21.91 -13.63 -1.23
N THR A 28 22.43 -12.47 -1.60
CA THR A 28 21.63 -11.36 -2.13
C THR A 28 21.31 -11.53 -3.62
N GLY A 29 22.05 -12.38 -4.34
CA GLY A 29 21.92 -12.57 -5.79
C GLY A 29 22.36 -11.33 -6.59
N ARG A 30 23.10 -10.41 -5.96
CA ARG A 30 23.54 -9.14 -6.52
C ARG A 30 25.02 -9.18 -6.89
N PHE A 31 25.39 -8.36 -7.87
CA PHE A 31 26.76 -8.11 -8.26
C PHE A 31 27.21 -6.77 -7.69
N TYR A 32 28.40 -6.72 -7.13
CA TYR A 32 28.97 -5.51 -6.56
C TYR A 32 30.29 -5.14 -7.26
N GLU A 33 30.46 -3.86 -7.56
CA GLU A 33 31.67 -3.31 -8.20
C GLU A 33 32.81 -3.09 -7.18
N LYS A 34 32.46 -2.93 -5.90
CA LYS A 34 33.37 -2.65 -4.79
C LYS A 34 33.60 -3.87 -3.88
N LYS A 35 34.69 -3.86 -3.11
CA LYS A 35 34.94 -4.86 -2.05
C LYS A 35 33.92 -4.71 -0.93
N ILE A 36 33.53 -5.83 -0.31
CA ILE A 36 32.52 -5.88 0.78
C ILE A 36 32.86 -4.89 1.91
N GLU A 37 34.14 -4.76 2.29
CA GLU A 37 34.60 -3.83 3.32
C GLU A 37 34.34 -2.34 2.99
N GLU A 38 34.32 -1.97 1.72
CA GLU A 38 34.02 -0.60 1.29
C GLU A 38 32.52 -0.36 1.21
N ILE A 39 31.74 -1.38 0.83
CA ILE A 39 30.27 -1.32 0.83
C ILE A 39 29.76 -1.20 2.27
N CYS A 40 30.31 -1.97 3.20
CA CYS A 40 29.95 -1.91 4.62
C CYS A 40 30.41 -0.64 5.34
N ARG A 41 31.13 0.26 4.65
CA ARG A 41 31.39 1.61 5.15
C ARG A 41 30.20 2.53 4.91
N ASP A 42 29.56 2.38 3.74
CA ASP A 42 28.48 3.24 3.26
C ASP A 42 27.09 2.64 3.59
N GLU A 43 26.96 1.32 3.57
CA GLU A 43 25.74 0.55 3.89
C GLU A 43 25.88 -0.21 5.23
N TYR A 44 24.74 -0.53 5.85
CA TYR A 44 24.70 -1.37 7.04
C TYR A 44 24.94 -2.85 6.71
N CYS A 45 26.00 -3.41 7.32
CA CYS A 45 26.33 -4.84 7.28
C CYS A 45 26.26 -5.44 8.69
N ALA A 46 25.77 -6.68 8.78
CA ALA A 46 25.87 -7.46 10.02
C ALA A 46 27.20 -8.20 10.08
N ILE A 47 27.67 -8.46 11.30
CA ILE A 47 28.80 -9.34 11.56
C ILE A 47 28.22 -10.72 11.86
N ASP A 48 28.62 -11.74 11.11
CA ASP A 48 28.24 -13.12 11.41
C ASP A 48 29.03 -13.60 12.64
N GLU A 49 28.33 -14.08 13.67
CA GLU A 49 28.93 -14.57 14.92
C GLU A 49 29.87 -15.76 14.69
N SER A 50 29.70 -16.51 13.60
CA SER A 50 30.44 -17.73 13.31
C SER A 50 31.74 -17.50 12.53
N THR A 51 31.76 -16.52 11.62
CA THR A 51 32.91 -16.25 10.75
C THR A 51 33.63 -14.94 11.11
N GLY A 52 32.97 -14.04 11.84
CA GLY A 52 33.48 -12.69 12.11
C GLY A 52 33.60 -11.82 10.85
N GLU A 53 33.05 -12.28 9.72
CA GLU A 53 33.03 -11.55 8.45
C GLU A 53 31.79 -10.66 8.37
N GLN A 54 31.94 -9.51 7.70
CA GLN A 54 30.82 -8.61 7.42
C GLN A 54 30.00 -9.17 6.26
N VAL A 55 28.70 -9.33 6.48
CA VAL A 55 27.76 -9.88 5.50
C VAL A 55 26.73 -8.82 5.13
N LEU A 56 26.46 -8.74 3.83
CA LEU A 56 25.39 -7.90 3.28
C LEU A 56 24.04 -8.57 3.53
N LEU A 57 23.13 -7.80 4.10
CA LEU A 57 21.78 -8.25 4.46
C LEU A 57 20.80 -7.97 3.31
N THR A 58 19.77 -8.81 3.18
CA THR A 58 18.65 -8.47 2.30
C THR A 58 17.78 -7.37 2.92
N LEU A 59 16.94 -6.73 2.10
CA LEU A 59 16.02 -5.67 2.56
C LEU A 59 15.14 -6.17 3.71
N GLU A 60 14.62 -7.40 3.61
CA GLU A 60 13.76 -8.00 4.62
C GLU A 60 14.51 -8.29 5.93
N GLU A 61 15.79 -8.67 5.85
CA GLU A 61 16.65 -8.86 7.02
C GLU A 61 16.96 -7.53 7.70
N LYS A 62 17.28 -6.48 6.92
CA LYS A 62 17.47 -5.10 7.42
C LYS A 62 16.21 -4.59 8.14
N GLU A 63 15.03 -4.76 7.54
CA GLU A 63 13.74 -4.38 8.13
C GLU A 63 13.47 -5.10 9.46
N ARG A 64 13.78 -6.39 9.53
CA ARG A 64 13.61 -7.19 10.75
C ARG A 64 14.50 -6.67 11.89
N ILE A 65 15.77 -6.39 11.62
CA ILE A 65 16.71 -5.85 12.63
C ILE A 65 16.27 -4.46 13.09
N PHE A 66 15.80 -3.62 12.17
CA PHE A 66 15.29 -2.29 12.50
C PHE A 66 14.08 -2.35 13.44
N LEU A 67 13.10 -3.21 13.14
CA LEU A 67 11.93 -3.41 14.00
C LEU A 67 12.30 -3.98 15.37
N ASP A 68 13.21 -4.95 15.42
CA ASP A 68 13.67 -5.54 16.68
C ASP A 68 14.43 -4.52 17.55
N SER A 69 15.26 -3.68 16.93
CA SER A 69 16.02 -2.63 17.61
C SER A 69 15.09 -1.58 18.22
N ILE A 70 14.11 -1.08 17.46
CA ILE A 70 13.10 -0.14 17.96
C ILE A 70 12.31 -0.76 19.12
N GLN A 71 11.85 -2.00 18.95
CA GLN A 71 11.08 -2.67 20.00
C GLN A 71 11.91 -2.92 21.27
N SER A 72 13.15 -3.37 21.13
CA SER A 72 14.02 -3.61 22.29
C SER A 72 14.33 -2.33 23.06
N PHE A 73 14.54 -1.22 22.33
CA PHE A 73 14.74 0.09 22.93
C PHE A 73 13.52 0.56 23.72
N TYR A 74 12.31 0.53 23.13
CA TYR A 74 11.11 1.06 23.79
C TYR A 74 10.51 0.18 24.89
N TYR A 75 10.72 -1.14 24.84
CA TYR A 75 10.08 -2.07 25.77
C TYR A 75 11.03 -2.73 26.77
N SER A 76 12.28 -2.99 26.35
CA SER A 76 13.25 -3.66 27.22
C SER A 76 14.30 -2.70 27.77
N ASP A 77 14.30 -1.42 27.35
CA ASP A 77 15.38 -0.47 27.57
C ASP A 77 16.76 -1.05 27.19
N ARG A 78 16.78 -1.99 26.24
CA ARG A 78 17.98 -2.67 25.76
C ARG A 78 18.30 -2.20 24.36
N GLN A 79 19.52 -1.69 24.21
CA GLN A 79 20.08 -1.33 22.92
C GLN A 79 20.69 -2.57 22.26
N VAL A 80 20.06 -3.04 21.18
CA VAL A 80 20.55 -4.19 20.38
C VAL A 80 21.68 -3.76 19.44
N LEU A 81 21.64 -2.50 18.99
CA LEU A 81 22.54 -1.94 17.99
C LEU A 81 23.09 -0.59 18.45
N ALA A 82 24.35 -0.29 18.16
CA ALA A 82 24.94 1.01 18.44
C ALA A 82 24.21 2.13 17.68
N ASP A 83 24.16 3.34 18.23
CA ASP A 83 23.44 4.48 17.64
C ASP A 83 23.90 4.78 16.20
N ASP A 84 25.22 4.72 15.95
CA ASP A 84 25.80 4.94 14.63
C ASP A 84 25.35 3.88 13.60
N ASP A 85 25.29 2.63 14.02
CA ASP A 85 24.86 1.51 13.17
C ASP A 85 23.35 1.57 12.91
N PHE A 86 22.57 2.03 13.89
CA PHE A 86 21.14 2.21 13.77
C PHE A 86 20.79 3.33 12.79
N GLU A 87 21.48 4.47 12.84
CA GLU A 87 21.25 5.57 11.90
C GLU A 87 21.67 5.18 10.46
N LYS A 88 22.75 4.41 10.29
CA LYS A 88 23.09 3.84 8.97
C LYS A 88 22.02 2.90 8.44
N LEU A 89 21.56 1.95 9.27
CA LEU A 89 20.48 1.03 8.90
C LEU A 89 19.21 1.78 8.49
N LYS A 90 18.88 2.84 9.21
CA LYS A 90 17.73 3.70 8.92
C LYS A 90 17.90 4.47 7.61
N GLU A 91 19.07 5.03 7.35
CA GLU A 91 19.39 5.71 6.09
C GLU A 91 19.28 4.72 4.91
N ASP A 92 19.88 3.54 5.01
CA ASP A 92 19.78 2.47 4.00
C ASP A 92 18.32 2.12 3.68
N LEU A 93 17.52 1.86 4.71
CA LEU A 93 16.11 1.51 4.53
C LEU A 93 15.31 2.66 3.90
N VAL A 94 15.67 3.91 4.18
CA VAL A 94 15.11 5.09 3.51
C VAL A 94 15.49 5.12 2.03
N TRP A 95 16.76 4.86 1.69
CA TRP A 95 17.26 4.81 0.31
C TRP A 95 16.63 3.66 -0.49
N GLU A 96 16.47 2.49 0.12
CA GLU A 96 15.82 1.32 -0.48
C GLU A 96 14.29 1.50 -0.59
N GLY A 97 13.72 2.53 0.04
CA GLY A 97 12.29 2.82 -0.01
C GLY A 97 11.46 1.85 0.81
N SER A 98 12.02 1.33 1.90
CA SER A 98 11.32 0.41 2.80
C SER A 98 10.02 1.05 3.33
N PRO A 99 8.87 0.35 3.22
CA PRO A 99 7.63 0.83 3.79
C PRO A 99 7.65 0.92 5.32
N VAL A 100 8.59 0.25 5.99
CA VAL A 100 8.68 0.18 7.45
C VAL A 100 9.24 1.47 8.06
N VAL A 101 10.13 2.17 7.34
CA VAL A 101 10.71 3.43 7.83
C VAL A 101 9.84 4.63 7.47
N MET A 102 9.13 4.56 6.34
CA MET A 102 8.27 5.63 5.83
C MET A 102 6.82 5.56 6.34
N LEU A 103 6.64 5.12 7.59
CA LEU A 103 5.31 5.00 8.18
C LEU A 103 4.77 6.34 8.66
N ASN A 104 3.48 6.57 8.42
CA ASN A 104 2.76 7.66 9.05
C ASN A 104 2.63 7.39 10.56
N ARG A 105 2.49 8.45 11.38
CA ARG A 105 2.37 8.37 12.84
C ARG A 105 1.29 7.37 13.29
N GLN A 106 0.16 7.33 12.58
CA GLN A 106 -0.94 6.38 12.86
C GLN A 106 -0.57 4.93 12.54
N GLU A 107 0.21 4.69 11.49
CA GLU A 107 0.68 3.36 11.10
C GLU A 107 1.73 2.84 12.10
N THR A 108 2.64 3.70 12.54
CA THR A 108 3.59 3.39 13.61
C THR A 108 2.87 3.05 14.91
N LEU A 109 1.83 3.83 15.28
CA LEU A 109 1.00 3.55 16.45
C LEU A 109 0.32 2.19 16.35
N PHE A 110 -0.23 1.85 15.18
CA PHE A 110 -0.88 0.57 14.93
C PHE A 110 0.08 -0.62 15.06
N LEU A 111 1.27 -0.53 14.45
CA LEU A 111 2.30 -1.57 14.58
C LEU A 111 2.78 -1.73 16.03
N ASN A 112 2.99 -0.62 16.73
CA ASN A 112 3.40 -0.64 18.12
C ASN A 112 2.30 -1.27 19.00
N ALA A 113 1.05 -0.87 18.83
CA ALA A 113 -0.08 -1.44 19.56
C ALA A 113 -0.22 -2.95 19.32
N MET A 114 -0.06 -3.41 18.07
CA MET A 114 -0.06 -4.83 17.73
C MET A 114 1.10 -5.58 18.40
N SER A 115 2.31 -5.00 18.37
CA SER A 115 3.48 -5.59 19.03
C SER A 115 3.31 -5.69 20.54
N ALA A 116 2.69 -4.68 21.16
CA ALA A 116 2.47 -4.61 22.60
C ALA A 116 1.37 -5.57 23.06
N TYR A 117 0.32 -5.73 22.25
CA TYR A 117 -0.73 -6.73 22.46
C TYR A 117 -0.15 -8.16 22.45
N LEU A 118 0.71 -8.49 21.48
CA LEU A 118 1.37 -9.79 21.42
C LEU A 118 2.28 -10.06 22.64
N LYS A 119 2.84 -9.00 23.23
CA LYS A 119 3.66 -9.06 24.46
C LYS A 119 2.82 -9.12 25.74
N GLY A 120 1.50 -8.96 25.65
CA GLY A 120 0.59 -8.96 26.80
C GLY A 120 0.44 -7.63 27.52
N SER A 121 1.00 -6.53 26.97
CA SER A 121 0.89 -5.18 27.52
C SER A 121 0.19 -4.25 26.52
N PRO A 122 -1.15 -4.28 26.41
CA PRO A 122 -1.87 -3.46 25.44
C PRO A 122 -1.73 -1.96 25.77
N ILE A 123 -1.38 -1.15 24.77
CA ILE A 123 -1.23 0.32 24.88
C ILE A 123 -2.55 1.04 24.58
N LEU A 124 -3.36 0.45 23.69
CA LEU A 124 -4.66 0.97 23.26
C LEU A 124 -5.77 0.05 23.74
N SER A 125 -6.96 0.60 23.95
CA SER A 125 -8.17 -0.20 24.14
C SER A 125 -8.64 -0.84 22.82
N ASP A 126 -9.47 -1.88 22.92
CA ASP A 126 -10.00 -2.60 21.75
C ASP A 126 -10.77 -1.66 20.80
N GLU A 127 -11.55 -0.72 21.36
CA GLU A 127 -12.32 0.26 20.58
C GLU A 127 -11.41 1.27 19.85
N GLU A 128 -10.38 1.77 20.51
CA GLU A 128 -9.39 2.67 19.90
C GLU A 128 -8.58 1.95 18.82
N PHE A 129 -8.28 0.68 19.04
CA PHE A 129 -7.58 -0.14 18.05
C PHE A 129 -8.43 -0.38 16.80
N ASP A 130 -9.72 -0.69 16.98
CA ASP A 130 -10.64 -0.91 15.86
C ASP A 130 -10.90 0.37 15.05
N THR A 131 -11.03 1.51 15.73
CA THR A 131 -11.16 2.81 15.04
C THR A 131 -9.89 3.18 14.27
N LEU A 132 -8.72 3.09 14.90
CA LEU A 132 -7.43 3.33 14.23
C LEU A 132 -7.24 2.42 13.01
N LYS A 133 -7.61 1.15 13.14
CA LYS A 133 -7.57 0.19 12.05
C LYS A 133 -8.52 0.58 10.93
N SER A 134 -9.71 1.07 11.23
CA SER A 134 -10.65 1.52 10.20
C SER A 134 -10.12 2.74 9.42
N GLU A 135 -9.57 3.72 10.12
CA GLU A 135 -8.99 4.92 9.51
C GLU A 135 -7.80 4.58 8.59
N LEU A 136 -6.90 3.69 9.04
CA LEU A 136 -5.76 3.25 8.24
C LEU A 136 -6.19 2.50 6.97
N ARG A 137 -7.35 1.83 7.00
CA ARG A 137 -7.88 1.14 5.83
C ARG A 137 -8.51 2.09 4.84
N ASP A 138 -9.24 3.09 5.32
CA ASP A 138 -9.81 4.15 4.48
C ASP A 138 -8.69 4.99 3.84
N ALA A 139 -7.59 5.21 4.56
CA ALA A 139 -6.38 5.85 4.04
C ALA A 139 -5.61 4.97 3.03
N GLY A 140 -5.94 3.69 2.91
CA GLY A 140 -5.24 2.76 2.01
C GLY A 140 -3.84 2.36 2.49
N SER A 141 -3.61 2.37 3.80
CA SER A 141 -2.33 1.97 4.40
C SER A 141 -1.93 0.56 3.98
N LYS A 142 -0.69 0.41 3.51
CA LYS A 142 -0.10 -0.89 3.16
C LYS A 142 0.00 -1.83 4.37
N VAL A 143 0.06 -1.28 5.58
CA VAL A 143 0.18 -2.04 6.83
C VAL A 143 -1.14 -2.69 7.22
N ALA A 144 -2.24 -1.94 7.10
CA ALA A 144 -3.58 -2.41 7.52
C ALA A 144 -4.28 -3.26 6.43
N VAL A 145 -3.98 -3.01 5.15
CA VAL A 145 -4.61 -3.68 4.01
C VAL A 145 -3.73 -4.84 3.52
N SER A 146 -4.13 -6.08 3.82
CA SER A 146 -3.46 -7.28 3.30
C SER A 146 -4.04 -7.65 1.92
N THR A 147 -3.42 -7.13 0.87
CA THR A 147 -3.72 -7.48 -0.53
C THR A 147 -3.34 -8.92 -0.86
N GLU A 148 -2.37 -9.48 -0.15
CA GLU A 148 -1.91 -10.86 -0.32
C GLU A 148 -2.79 -11.85 0.48
N PRO A 149 -3.08 -13.03 -0.09
CA PRO A 149 -3.89 -14.03 0.57
C PRO A 149 -3.11 -14.69 1.73
N LYS A 150 -3.63 -14.56 2.95
CA LYS A 150 -3.09 -15.24 4.14
C LYS A 150 -3.94 -16.46 4.45
N CYS A 151 -3.35 -17.64 4.31
CA CYS A 151 -3.98 -18.91 4.64
C CYS A 151 -3.46 -19.44 5.97
N TYR A 152 -4.37 -19.71 6.89
CA TYR A 152 -4.03 -20.32 8.18
C TYR A 152 -4.15 -21.84 8.05
N ILE A 153 -3.04 -22.55 8.27
CA ILE A 153 -2.98 -24.02 8.15
C ILE A 153 -3.92 -24.69 9.15
N ASP A 154 -4.00 -24.16 10.37
CA ASP A 154 -4.76 -24.77 11.47
C ASP A 154 -6.29 -24.70 11.28
N THR A 155 -6.77 -23.63 10.63
CA THR A 155 -8.22 -23.44 10.42
C THR A 155 -8.66 -23.76 9.00
N GLY A 156 -7.72 -23.91 8.06
CA GLY A 156 -8.02 -24.03 6.63
C GLY A 156 -8.69 -22.79 6.02
N ILE A 157 -8.78 -21.68 6.77
CA ILE A 157 -9.41 -20.44 6.32
C ILE A 157 -8.35 -19.56 5.68
N CYS A 158 -8.62 -19.14 4.45
CA CYS A 158 -7.81 -18.15 3.76
C CYS A 158 -8.54 -16.82 3.74
N THR A 159 -7.81 -15.74 4.07
CA THR A 159 -8.37 -14.38 4.13
C THR A 159 -7.58 -13.39 3.29
N VAL A 160 -8.30 -12.47 2.65
CA VAL A 160 -7.74 -11.39 1.83
C VAL A 160 -8.64 -10.17 1.92
N THR A 161 -8.10 -8.96 1.87
CA THR A 161 -8.90 -7.73 1.82
C THR A 161 -9.08 -7.28 0.38
N PHE A 162 -10.33 -7.13 -0.03
CA PHE A 162 -10.68 -6.56 -1.33
C PHE A 162 -10.54 -5.03 -1.27
N GLN A 163 -10.30 -4.44 -2.42
CA GLN A 163 -10.20 -2.99 -2.60
C GLN A 163 -11.48 -2.46 -3.27
N GLU A 164 -11.77 -1.19 -3.07
CA GLU A 164 -12.91 -0.53 -3.70
C GLU A 164 -12.58 -0.17 -5.16
N ASP A 165 -13.44 -0.58 -6.09
CA ASP A 165 -13.31 -0.22 -7.50
C ASP A 165 -14.09 1.07 -7.78
N LYS A 166 -13.49 2.22 -7.46
CA LYS A 166 -14.07 3.54 -7.71
C LYS A 166 -14.37 3.78 -9.19
N PHE A 167 -13.60 3.16 -10.09
CA PHE A 167 -13.77 3.34 -11.53
C PHE A 167 -15.04 2.64 -12.03
N ARG A 168 -15.27 1.39 -11.62
CA ARG A 168 -16.49 0.67 -11.97
C ARG A 168 -17.71 1.21 -11.24
N GLU A 169 -17.53 1.66 -10.00
CA GLU A 169 -18.58 2.38 -9.29
C GLU A 169 -19.00 3.64 -10.05
N ALA A 170 -18.04 4.46 -10.51
CA ALA A 170 -18.34 5.61 -11.37
C ALA A 170 -18.99 5.21 -12.70
N THR A 171 -18.59 4.07 -13.27
CA THR A 171 -19.18 3.52 -14.50
C THR A 171 -20.67 3.19 -14.33
N LEU A 172 -21.11 2.84 -13.12
CA LEU A 172 -22.53 2.57 -12.84
C LEU A 172 -23.42 3.82 -13.01
N TYR A 173 -22.86 5.01 -12.82
CA TYR A 173 -23.59 6.27 -13.01
C TYR A 173 -23.67 6.72 -14.47
N VAL A 174 -22.87 6.13 -15.37
CA VAL A 174 -22.77 6.55 -16.79
C VAL A 174 -24.09 6.35 -17.57
N PRO A 175 -24.79 5.21 -17.48
CA PRO A 175 -26.03 4.98 -18.22
C PRO A 175 -27.14 5.99 -17.91
N VAL A 176 -27.16 6.53 -16.68
CA VAL A 176 -28.10 7.58 -16.25
C VAL A 176 -27.53 8.98 -16.53
N GLY A 177 -26.21 9.15 -16.38
CA GLY A 177 -25.53 10.43 -16.57
C GLY A 177 -25.60 10.97 -17.99
N ILE A 178 -25.41 10.11 -19.01
CA ILE A 178 -25.47 10.53 -20.42
C ILE A 178 -26.85 11.12 -20.81
N PRO A 179 -27.98 10.43 -20.62
CA PRO A 179 -29.28 10.98 -20.98
C PRO A 179 -29.64 12.20 -20.13
N THR A 180 -29.26 12.22 -18.85
CA THR A 180 -29.48 13.37 -17.97
C THR A 180 -28.69 14.60 -18.43
N LEU A 181 -27.45 14.41 -18.86
CA LEU A 181 -26.61 15.48 -19.41
C LEU A 181 -27.24 16.06 -20.67
N LEU A 182 -27.65 15.22 -21.62
CA LEU A 182 -28.31 15.66 -22.86
C LEU A 182 -29.61 16.42 -22.57
N PHE A 183 -30.42 15.90 -21.65
CA PHE A 183 -31.65 16.56 -21.23
C PHE A 183 -31.36 17.92 -20.58
N SER A 184 -30.37 18.00 -19.69
CA SER A 184 -30.01 19.25 -19.02
C SER A 184 -29.45 20.29 -19.99
N LEU A 185 -28.66 19.89 -21.00
CA LEU A 185 -28.15 20.78 -22.04
C LEU A 185 -29.28 21.32 -22.92
N GLY A 186 -30.22 20.45 -23.31
CA GLY A 186 -31.40 20.87 -24.07
C GLY A 186 -32.29 21.82 -23.28
N ALA A 187 -32.61 21.46 -22.03
CA ALA A 187 -33.40 22.28 -21.13
C ALA A 187 -32.73 23.64 -20.86
N LEU A 188 -31.41 23.67 -20.69
CA LEU A 188 -30.68 24.91 -20.45
C LEU A 188 -30.69 25.84 -21.68
N TYR A 189 -30.56 25.26 -22.88
CA TYR A 189 -30.61 26.02 -24.14
C TYR A 189 -32.00 26.58 -24.45
N GLU A 190 -33.05 25.89 -24.03
CA GLU A 190 -34.44 26.31 -24.26
C GLU A 190 -34.97 27.24 -23.16
N LEU A 191 -34.63 26.99 -21.89
CA LEU A 191 -35.17 27.71 -20.72
C LEU A 191 -34.47 29.05 -20.43
N LEU A 192 -33.18 29.18 -20.79
CA LEU A 192 -32.43 30.41 -20.58
C LEU A 192 -32.07 31.06 -21.92
N GLU A 193 -32.91 31.99 -22.36
CA GLU A 193 -32.67 32.88 -23.51
C GLU A 193 -31.26 33.53 -23.53
N PRO A 194 -30.68 34.02 -22.41
CA PRO A 194 -29.34 34.59 -22.44
C PRO A 194 -28.24 33.54 -22.64
N LEU A 195 -28.52 32.26 -22.40
CA LEU A 195 -27.53 31.19 -22.56
C LEU A 195 -27.39 30.72 -24.02
N ARG A 196 -28.26 31.18 -24.92
CA ARG A 196 -28.19 30.85 -26.36
C ARG A 196 -26.98 31.47 -27.07
N SER A 197 -26.48 32.61 -26.57
CA SER A 197 -25.41 33.38 -27.19
C SER A 197 -24.05 33.27 -26.49
N VAL A 198 -23.98 32.58 -25.34
CA VAL A 198 -22.71 32.35 -24.63
C VAL A 198 -21.94 31.19 -25.24
N ASN A 199 -20.64 31.20 -24.99
CA ASN A 199 -19.72 30.15 -25.41
C ASN A 199 -20.22 28.75 -24.95
N PRO A 200 -20.21 27.73 -25.82
CA PRO A 200 -20.66 26.36 -25.49
C PRO A 200 -19.94 25.73 -24.30
N LEU A 201 -18.73 26.19 -23.96
CA LEU A 201 -18.02 25.72 -22.76
C LEU A 201 -18.70 26.19 -21.47
N VAL A 202 -19.25 27.40 -21.45
CA VAL A 202 -19.92 27.97 -20.26
C VAL A 202 -21.25 27.27 -20.02
N THR A 203 -22.00 26.98 -21.08
CA THR A 203 -23.27 26.24 -20.98
C THR A 203 -23.03 24.79 -20.54
N LEU A 204 -21.94 24.15 -20.99
CA LEU A 204 -21.55 22.83 -20.52
C LEU A 204 -21.22 22.83 -19.02
N VAL A 205 -20.40 23.78 -18.56
CA VAL A 205 -20.05 23.91 -17.13
C VAL A 205 -21.31 24.12 -16.30
N LEU A 206 -22.22 24.99 -16.76
CA LEU A 206 -23.45 25.29 -16.02
C LEU A 206 -24.43 24.11 -16.00
N ALA A 207 -24.43 23.27 -17.04
CA ALA A 207 -25.20 22.03 -17.10
C ALA A 207 -24.63 20.91 -16.19
N THR A 208 -23.37 20.97 -15.78
CA THR A 208 -22.78 19.92 -14.91
C THR A 208 -23.46 19.83 -13.54
N LEU A 209 -23.83 20.97 -12.94
CA LEU A 209 -24.48 21.02 -11.63
C LEU A 209 -25.83 20.28 -11.63
N PRO A 210 -26.82 20.64 -12.48
CA PRO A 210 -28.08 19.92 -12.52
C PRO A 210 -27.86 18.45 -12.94
N THR A 211 -26.95 18.18 -13.89
CA THR A 211 -26.63 16.81 -14.29
C THR A 211 -26.19 15.96 -13.12
N TYR A 212 -25.29 16.45 -12.26
CA TYR A 212 -24.81 15.71 -11.11
C TYR A 212 -25.93 15.41 -10.11
N PHE A 213 -26.75 16.41 -9.76
CA PHE A 213 -27.88 16.23 -8.85
C PHE A 213 -28.91 15.22 -9.39
N PHE A 214 -29.31 15.37 -10.65
CA PHE A 214 -30.28 14.45 -11.27
C PHE A 214 -29.70 13.04 -11.46
N THR A 215 -28.43 12.92 -11.86
CA THR A 215 -27.78 11.62 -12.03
C THR A 215 -27.73 10.87 -10.71
N LYS A 216 -27.35 11.54 -9.60
CA LYS A 216 -27.36 10.94 -8.27
C LYS A 216 -28.78 10.55 -7.85
N PHE A 217 -29.74 11.47 -8.01
CA PHE A 217 -31.14 11.22 -7.65
C PHE A 217 -31.75 10.01 -8.38
N PHE A 218 -31.55 9.90 -9.69
CA PHE A 218 -32.10 8.79 -10.47
C PHE A 218 -31.33 7.48 -10.23
N THR A 219 -30.00 7.55 -10.04
CA THR A 219 -29.20 6.35 -9.77
C THR A 219 -29.58 5.77 -8.41
N ASP A 220 -29.59 6.58 -7.34
CA ASP A 220 -29.83 6.08 -5.98
C ASP A 220 -31.28 5.59 -5.78
N ASN A 221 -32.27 6.21 -6.44
CA ASN A 221 -33.69 5.88 -6.25
C ASN A 221 -34.23 4.83 -7.22
N VAL A 222 -33.68 4.72 -8.44
CA VAL A 222 -34.29 3.91 -9.52
C VAL A 222 -33.36 2.81 -10.01
N PHE A 223 -32.07 3.11 -10.20
CA PHE A 223 -31.16 2.16 -10.85
C PHE A 223 -30.41 1.29 -9.85
N ALA A 224 -29.81 1.91 -8.84
CA ALA A 224 -28.93 1.30 -7.85
C ALA A 224 -29.37 1.69 -6.42
N THR A 225 -30.36 0.98 -5.88
CA THR A 225 -30.90 1.27 -4.53
C THR A 225 -29.98 0.70 -3.45
N ASN A 226 -29.86 1.39 -2.31
CA ASN A 226 -29.06 1.01 -1.14
C ASN A 226 -27.52 1.06 -1.33
N ASP A 227 -27.02 2.25 -1.71
CA ASP A 227 -25.60 2.61 -1.82
C ASP A 227 -24.78 1.57 -2.62
N PRO A 228 -24.65 1.71 -3.95
CA PRO A 228 -23.88 0.78 -4.75
C PRO A 228 -22.41 0.82 -4.39
N LYS A 229 -21.83 -0.34 -4.04
CA LYS A 229 -20.39 -0.46 -3.76
C LYS A 229 -19.81 -1.65 -4.50
N ILE A 230 -18.72 -1.43 -5.24
CA ILE A 230 -18.04 -2.49 -5.99
C ILE A 230 -16.69 -2.75 -5.35
N ALA A 231 -16.46 -4.01 -4.98
CA ALA A 231 -15.19 -4.46 -4.44
C ALA A 231 -14.51 -5.42 -5.42
N TYR A 232 -13.19 -5.32 -5.54
CA TYR A 232 -12.37 -6.22 -6.35
C TYR A 232 -11.21 -6.78 -5.54
N GLY A 233 -10.84 -8.02 -5.81
CA GLY A 233 -9.71 -8.64 -5.14
C GLY A 233 -9.38 -10.02 -5.66
N PRO A 234 -8.16 -10.52 -5.38
CA PRO A 234 -7.76 -11.87 -5.73
C PRO A 234 -8.54 -12.89 -4.89
N CYS A 235 -8.78 -14.05 -5.47
CA CYS A 235 -9.31 -15.21 -4.76
C CYS A 235 -8.26 -15.70 -3.75
N PRO A 236 -8.62 -15.96 -2.49
CA PRO A 236 -7.69 -16.45 -1.49
C PRO A 236 -7.05 -17.82 -1.83
N SER A 237 -7.70 -18.66 -2.65
CA SER A 237 -7.18 -20.01 -2.97
C SER A 237 -6.46 -20.11 -4.31
N CYS A 238 -6.83 -19.30 -5.31
CA CYS A 238 -6.28 -19.42 -6.67
C CYS A 238 -5.69 -18.12 -7.23
N GLY A 239 -5.75 -17.01 -6.48
CA GLY A 239 -5.28 -15.70 -6.94
C GLY A 239 -6.09 -15.07 -8.08
N ALA A 240 -7.11 -15.75 -8.61
CA ALA A 240 -7.94 -15.22 -9.70
C ALA A 240 -8.72 -13.98 -9.23
N SER A 241 -8.78 -12.94 -10.04
CA SER A 241 -9.52 -11.72 -9.71
C SER A 241 -11.03 -11.98 -9.70
N ASN A 242 -11.68 -11.59 -8.61
CA ASN A 242 -13.14 -11.57 -8.50
C ASN A 242 -13.61 -10.15 -8.22
N HIS A 243 -14.82 -9.87 -8.66
CA HIS A 243 -15.52 -8.62 -8.42
C HIS A 243 -16.83 -8.94 -7.72
N VAL A 244 -17.18 -8.13 -6.73
CA VAL A 244 -18.41 -8.27 -5.95
C VAL A 244 -19.13 -6.94 -5.95
N PHE A 245 -20.42 -6.99 -6.24
CA PHE A 245 -21.31 -5.85 -6.20
C PHE A 245 -22.18 -5.93 -4.94
N PHE A 246 -22.18 -4.87 -4.15
CA PHE A 246 -23.08 -4.66 -3.02
C PHE A 246 -24.13 -3.62 -3.39
N GLY A 247 -25.38 -3.87 -3.02
CA GLY A 247 -26.53 -3.01 -3.35
C GLY A 247 -27.53 -3.71 -4.27
N ASN A 248 -28.60 -3.00 -4.62
CA ASN A 248 -29.67 -3.52 -5.48
C ASN A 248 -29.53 -2.94 -6.88
N VAL A 249 -29.83 -3.71 -7.91
CA VAL A 249 -29.86 -3.20 -9.30
C VAL A 249 -31.24 -3.47 -9.90
N LEU A 250 -31.91 -2.43 -10.39
CA LEU A 250 -33.19 -2.54 -11.11
C LEU A 250 -34.26 -3.35 -10.33
N GLY A 251 -34.35 -3.14 -9.01
CA GLY A 251 -35.31 -3.83 -8.14
C GLY A 251 -34.96 -5.29 -7.81
N VAL A 252 -33.82 -5.80 -8.29
CA VAL A 252 -33.27 -7.08 -7.84
C VAL A 252 -32.46 -6.83 -6.57
N GLU A 253 -32.87 -7.48 -5.49
CA GLU A 253 -32.17 -7.44 -4.21
C GLU A 253 -30.80 -8.11 -4.34
N GLY A 254 -29.74 -7.33 -4.14
CA GLY A 254 -28.39 -7.82 -4.05
C GLY A 254 -27.94 -7.97 -2.59
N PRO A 255 -26.73 -8.50 -2.36
CA PRO A 255 -26.22 -8.69 -1.02
C PRO A 255 -26.02 -7.34 -0.31
N GLY A 256 -26.62 -7.22 0.88
CA GLY A 256 -26.55 -6.02 1.72
C GLY A 256 -25.24 -5.95 2.52
N GLU A 257 -25.15 -6.70 3.62
CA GLU A 257 -24.00 -6.66 4.54
C GLU A 257 -22.99 -7.79 4.29
N GLU A 258 -23.45 -8.97 3.91
CA GLU A 258 -22.61 -10.13 3.61
C GLU A 258 -22.95 -10.66 2.22
N ALA A 259 -21.92 -10.84 1.39
CA ALA A 259 -22.02 -11.42 0.05
C ALA A 259 -21.32 -12.78 0.03
N ASN A 260 -22.08 -13.82 -0.31
CA ASN A 260 -21.56 -15.15 -0.58
C ASN A 260 -21.53 -15.36 -2.09
N PHE A 261 -20.36 -15.65 -2.65
CA PHE A 261 -20.21 -15.96 -4.06
C PHE A 261 -19.18 -17.05 -4.28
N LYS A 262 -19.28 -17.72 -5.43
CA LYS A 262 -18.33 -18.76 -5.84
C LYS A 262 -17.29 -18.15 -6.76
N CYS A 263 -16.02 -18.48 -6.53
CA CYS A 263 -14.96 -18.03 -7.43
C CYS A 263 -15.13 -18.61 -8.84
N SER A 264 -14.86 -17.79 -9.87
CA SER A 264 -14.97 -18.17 -11.28
C SER A 264 -14.07 -19.35 -11.68
N ASN A 265 -12.87 -19.47 -11.08
CA ASN A 265 -11.90 -20.49 -11.41
C ASN A 265 -11.98 -21.71 -10.47
N CYS A 266 -11.80 -21.50 -9.15
CA CYS A 266 -11.74 -22.60 -8.18
C CYS A 266 -13.11 -23.05 -7.62
N LYS A 267 -14.20 -22.32 -7.90
CA LYS A 267 -15.56 -22.59 -7.38
C LYS A 267 -15.69 -22.63 -5.85
N GLU A 268 -14.66 -22.22 -5.12
CA GLU A 268 -14.67 -22.08 -3.67
C GLU A 268 -15.68 -21.01 -3.24
N GLU A 269 -16.39 -21.26 -2.15
CA GLU A 269 -17.33 -20.32 -1.55
C GLU A 269 -16.59 -19.29 -0.70
N ILE A 270 -16.80 -18.02 -1.02
CA ILE A 270 -16.16 -16.89 -0.36
C ILE A 270 -17.25 -16.01 0.22
N THR A 271 -17.09 -15.68 1.51
CA THR A 271 -17.92 -14.72 2.22
C THR A 271 -17.16 -13.41 2.35
N ILE A 272 -17.79 -12.30 1.95
CA ILE A 272 -17.25 -10.95 2.10
C ILE A 272 -18.22 -10.10 2.89
N ARG A 273 -17.70 -9.37 3.87
CA ARG A 273 -18.45 -8.34 4.60
C ARG A 273 -18.29 -6.99 3.92
N ARG A 274 -19.38 -6.23 3.76
CA ARG A 274 -19.41 -4.91 3.12
C ARG A 274 -18.56 -3.87 3.84
N ARG A 275 -18.64 -3.82 5.18
CA ARG A 275 -17.87 -2.89 6.03
C ARG A 275 -16.37 -3.14 5.92
N ASP A 276 -15.98 -4.40 6.10
CA ASP A 276 -14.57 -4.75 6.19
C ASP A 276 -13.95 -5.15 4.86
N LEU A 277 -14.69 -5.33 3.77
CA LEU A 277 -14.20 -5.87 2.49
C LEU A 277 -13.29 -7.11 2.63
N ARG A 278 -13.39 -7.82 3.76
CA ARG A 278 -12.52 -8.95 4.08
C ARG A 278 -13.20 -10.20 3.58
N ALA A 279 -12.59 -10.79 2.56
CA ALA A 279 -12.97 -12.07 2.04
C ALA A 279 -12.40 -13.19 2.91
N ARG A 280 -13.23 -14.18 3.19
CA ARG A 280 -12.86 -15.40 3.90
C ARG A 280 -13.45 -16.59 3.16
N THR A 281 -12.68 -17.66 3.06
CA THR A 281 -13.20 -18.96 2.60
C THR A 281 -13.96 -19.65 3.74
N SER A 282 -14.88 -20.55 3.39
CA SER A 282 -15.41 -21.50 4.35
C SER A 282 -14.28 -22.40 4.88
N PRO A 283 -14.35 -22.84 6.16
CA PRO A 283 -13.40 -23.79 6.70
C PRO A 283 -13.55 -25.13 5.96
N LYS A 284 -12.44 -25.69 5.48
CA LYS A 284 -12.40 -27.02 4.89
C LYS A 284 -12.37 -28.04 6.03
N ALA A 285 -13.46 -28.79 6.18
CA ALA A 285 -13.56 -29.92 7.09
C ALA A 285 -12.72 -31.11 6.59
#